data_AF-A0A8J7Y446-F1
#
_entry.id   AF-A0A8J7Y446-F1
#
_cell.length_a   1.000
_cell.length_b   1.000
_cell.length_c   1.000
_cell.angle_alpha   90.00
_cell.angle_beta   90.00
_cell.angle_gamma   90.00
#
_symmetry.space_group_name_H-M   'P 1'
#
loop_
_entity.id
_entity.type
_entity.pdbx_description
1 polymer ?
#
loop_
_entity_poly.entity_id
_entity_poly.type
_entity_poly.pdbx_seq_one_letter_code
_entity_poly.pdbx_strand_id
1 'polypeptide(L)'
;MTALLSESLVELLGLVASAFVAGLLTVVGALTESAGLTNLLAGQSTFGAWELWMGAILLYAGVYMLGYRRVLAPMLSRAAPN
;
A
#
# COMPACT_ATOMS: atom_id res chain seq x y z
N MET A 1 -21.87 6.74 27.70
CA MET A 1 -21.15 5.49 27.39
C MET A 1 -21.46 4.97 25.98
N THR A 2 -22.73 4.86 25.56
CA THR A 2 -23.11 4.35 24.22
C THR A 2 -22.58 5.19 23.04
N ALA A 3 -22.57 6.53 23.17
CA ALA A 3 -22.02 7.41 22.13
C ALA A 3 -20.51 7.18 21.87
N LEU A 4 -19.72 7.01 22.95
CA LEU A 4 -18.28 6.73 22.85
C LEU A 4 -17.98 5.38 22.19
N LEU A 5 -18.81 4.36 22.46
CA LEU A 5 -18.70 3.05 21.80
C LEU A 5 -19.05 3.14 20.32
N SER A 6 -20.06 3.92 19.95
CA SER A 6 -20.44 4.13 18.56
C SER A 6 -19.35 4.86 17.77
N GLU A 7 -18.74 5.88 18.36
CA GLU A 7 -17.63 6.64 17.74
C GLU A 7 -16.40 5.75 17.54
N SER A 8 -16.01 4.99 18.57
CA SER A 8 -14.91 4.02 18.48
C SER A 8 -15.15 2.91 17.45
N LEU A 9 -16.39 2.42 17.32
CA LEU A 9 -16.73 1.44 16.29
C LEU A 9 -16.61 2.00 14.87
N VAL A 10 -17.03 3.25 14.66
CA VAL A 10 -16.90 3.93 13.36
C VAL A 10 -15.43 4.13 13.01
N GLU A 11 -14.61 4.56 13.97
CA GLU A 11 -13.15 4.67 13.77
C GLU A 11 -12.50 3.33 13.45
N LEU A 12 -12.88 2.26 14.16
CA LEU A 12 -12.36 0.91 13.93
C LEU A 12 -12.74 0.41 12.53
N LEU A 13 -14.00 0.61 12.10
CA LEU A 13 -14.44 0.26 10.75
C LEU A 13 -13.67 1.06 9.69
N GLY A 14 -13.44 2.35 9.91
CA GLY A 14 -12.61 3.17 9.03
C GLY A 14 -11.16 2.69 8.96
N LEU A 15 -10.59 2.24 10.08
CA LEU A 15 -9.25 1.66 10.12
C LEU A 15 -9.18 0.32 9.39
N VAL A 16 -10.14 -0.57 9.61
CA VAL A 16 -10.21 -1.88 8.94
C VAL A 16 -10.41 -1.70 7.43
N ALA A 17 -11.31 -0.80 7.03
CA ALA A 17 -11.56 -0.51 5.62
C ALA A 17 -10.31 0.06 4.94
N SER A 18 -9.63 1.02 5.57
CA SER A 18 -8.40 1.60 5.02
C SER A 18 -7.25 0.60 4.95
N ALA A 19 -7.06 -0.22 5.98
CA ALA A 19 -6.08 -1.31 5.98
C ALA A 19 -6.39 -2.35 4.90
N PHE A 20 -7.67 -2.69 4.70
CA PHE A 20 -8.10 -3.62 3.67
C PHE A 20 -7.80 -3.09 2.26
N VAL A 21 -8.18 -1.83 1.98
CA VAL A 21 -7.89 -1.20 0.67
C VAL A 21 -6.39 -1.12 0.42
N ALA A 22 -5.61 -0.70 1.42
CA ALA A 22 -4.16 -0.62 1.29
C ALA A 22 -3.52 -2.00 1.06
N GLY A 23 -4.00 -3.03 1.76
CA GLY A 23 -3.59 -4.41 1.53
C GLY A 23 -3.91 -4.89 0.13
N LEU A 24 -5.12 -4.59 -0.38
CA LEU A 24 -5.52 -4.94 -1.74
C LEU A 24 -4.64 -4.26 -2.79
N LEU A 25 -4.41 -2.95 -2.66
CA LEU A 25 -3.51 -2.20 -3.55
C LEU A 25 -2.10 -2.80 -3.54
N THR A 26 -1.60 -3.22 -2.37
CA THR A 26 -0.28 -3.83 -2.24
C THR A 26 -0.21 -5.18 -2.95
N VAL A 27 -1.19 -6.06 -2.73
CA VAL A 27 -1.23 -7.38 -3.39
C VAL A 27 -1.35 -7.24 -4.90
N VAL A 28 -2.27 -6.40 -5.38
CA VAL A 28 -2.46 -6.18 -6.82
C VAL A 28 -1.22 -5.54 -7.43
N GLY A 29 -0.61 -4.56 -6.75
CA GLY A 29 0.64 -3.94 -7.18
C GLY A 29 1.77 -4.96 -7.35
N ALA A 30 2.00 -5.82 -6.36
CA ALA A 30 3.04 -6.85 -6.42
C ALA A 30 2.80 -7.87 -7.54
N LEU A 31 1.54 -8.28 -7.75
CA LEU A 31 1.19 -9.16 -8.87
C LEU A 31 1.42 -8.47 -10.22
N THR A 32 1.11 -7.18 -10.33
CA THR A 32 1.32 -6.39 -11.55
C THR A 32 2.81 -6.22 -11.85
N GLU A 33 3.65 -5.96 -10.86
CA GLU A 33 5.11 -5.91 -11.05
C GLU A 33 5.67 -7.26 -11.51
N SER A 34 5.21 -8.36 -10.91
CA SER A 34 5.60 -9.72 -11.30
C SER A 34 5.24 -10.02 -12.77
N ALA A 35 4.04 -9.62 -13.19
CA ALA A 35 3.63 -9.71 -14.59
C ALA A 35 4.52 -8.84 -15.50
N GLY A 36 4.82 -7.61 -15.09
CA GLY A 36 5.68 -6.69 -15.82
C GLY A 36 7.10 -7.22 -16.03
N LEU A 37 7.71 -7.77 -14.99
CA LEU A 37 9.01 -8.44 -15.08
C LEU A 37 8.95 -9.64 -16.02
N THR A 38 7.91 -10.47 -15.90
CA THR A 38 7.73 -11.63 -16.77
C THR A 38 7.63 -11.22 -18.24
N ASN A 39 6.85 -10.18 -18.54
CA ASN A 39 6.67 -9.68 -19.90
C ASN A 39 7.94 -9.03 -20.46
N LEU A 40 8.68 -8.29 -19.65
CA LEU A 40 10.00 -7.75 -20.05
C LEU A 40 10.99 -8.85 -20.39
N LEU A 41 11.06 -9.90 -19.55
CA LEU A 41 11.94 -11.05 -19.78
C LEU A 41 11.51 -11.87 -21.00
N ALA A 42 10.21 -11.86 -21.34
CA ALA A 42 9.66 -12.47 -22.55
C ALA A 42 9.82 -11.60 -23.82
N GLY A 43 10.45 -10.41 -23.72
CA GLY A 43 10.67 -9.50 -24.84
C GLY A 43 9.50 -8.56 -25.16
N GLN A 44 8.43 -8.59 -24.37
CA GLN A 44 7.27 -7.69 -24.50
C GLN A 44 7.52 -6.36 -23.77
N SER A 45 8.43 -5.55 -24.30
CA SER A 45 8.97 -4.38 -23.59
C SER A 45 7.93 -3.30 -23.26
N THR A 46 7.03 -2.98 -24.19
CA THR A 46 6.02 -1.92 -23.96
C THR A 46 5.02 -2.32 -22.87
N PHE A 47 4.50 -3.55 -22.93
CA PHE A 47 3.52 -4.03 -21.96
C PHE A 47 4.15 -4.26 -20.58
N GLY A 48 5.34 -4.87 -20.55
CA GLY A 48 6.05 -5.10 -19.30
C GLY A 48 6.50 -3.81 -18.60
N ALA A 49 6.90 -2.78 -19.35
CA ALA A 49 7.22 -1.46 -18.77
C ALA A 49 5.96 -0.75 -18.21
N TRP A 50 4.82 -0.86 -18.90
CA TRP A 50 3.56 -0.33 -18.42
C TRP A 50 3.11 -1.00 -17.12
N GLU A 51 3.18 -2.33 -17.05
CA GLU A 51 2.83 -3.11 -15.86
C GLU A 51 3.77 -2.79 -14.69
N LEU A 52 5.08 -2.70 -14.92
CA LEU A 52 6.01 -2.26 -13.87
C LEU A 52 5.65 -0.88 -13.33
N TRP A 53 5.36 0.07 -14.22
CA TRP A 53 4.97 1.42 -13.82
C TRP A 53 3.68 1.44 -13.00
N MET A 54 2.66 0.70 -13.44
CA MET A 54 1.39 0.59 -12.72
C MET A 54 1.53 -0.16 -11.39
N GLY A 55 2.32 -1.24 -11.36
CA GLY A 55 2.66 -1.98 -10.15
C GLY A 55 3.31 -1.08 -9.12
N ALA A 56 4.31 -0.29 -9.51
CA ALA A 56 4.97 0.68 -8.64
C ALA A 56 4.00 1.74 -8.10
N ILE A 57 3.09 2.26 -8.92
CA ILE A 57 2.05 3.21 -8.47
C ILE A 57 1.13 2.57 -7.42
N LEU A 58 0.66 1.34 -7.67
CA LEU A 58 -0.24 0.64 -6.76
C LEU A 58 0.44 0.32 -5.42
N LEU A 59 1.70 -0.13 -5.45
CA LEU A 59 2.50 -0.35 -4.26
C LEU A 59 2.72 0.95 -3.48
N TYR A 60 3.07 2.04 -4.18
CA TYR A 60 3.22 3.35 -3.57
C TYR A 60 1.91 3.79 -2.88
N ALA A 61 0.78 3.65 -3.57
CA ALA A 61 -0.53 4.00 -3.02
C ALA A 61 -0.90 3.13 -1.79
N GLY A 62 -0.64 1.83 -1.86
CA GLY A 62 -0.87 0.89 -0.75
C GLY A 62 -0.07 1.28 0.49
N VAL A 63 1.24 1.52 0.35
CA VAL A 63 2.12 1.95 1.44
C VAL A 63 1.72 3.33 1.97
N TYR A 64 1.37 4.26 1.08
CA TYR A 64 0.93 5.60 1.46
C TYR A 64 -0.35 5.53 2.31
N MET A 65 -1.34 4.73 1.91
CA MET A 65 -2.61 4.54 2.61
C MET A 65 -2.47 3.79 3.94
N LEU A 66 -1.54 2.83 4.05
CA LEU A 66 -1.16 2.18 5.32
C LEU A 66 -0.61 3.17 6.36
N GLY A 67 -0.31 4.39 5.94
CA GLY A 67 0.01 5.49 6.82
C GLY A 67 1.51 5.69 6.90
N TYR A 68 2.10 6.20 5.82
CA TYR A 68 3.45 6.76 5.83
C TYR A 68 3.69 7.67 7.05
N ARG A 69 2.69 8.50 7.42
CA ARG A 69 2.73 9.36 8.63
C ARG A 69 2.51 8.62 9.95
N ARG A 70 1.77 7.51 9.97
CA ARG A 70 1.43 6.78 11.21
C ARG A 70 2.47 5.74 11.60
N VAL A 71 3.12 5.10 10.62
CA VAL A 71 4.00 3.95 10.83
C VAL A 71 5.45 4.27 10.50
N LEU A 72 5.72 4.91 9.36
CA LEU A 72 7.08 5.13 8.89
C LEU A 72 7.77 6.30 9.59
N ALA A 73 7.06 7.42 9.83
CA ALA A 73 7.65 8.57 10.52
C ALA A 73 8.18 8.26 11.95
N PRO A 74 7.46 7.48 12.80
CA PRO A 74 7.99 7.04 14.08
C PRO A 74 9.14 6.01 13.97
N MET A 75 9.15 5.18 12.93
CA MET A 75 10.22 4.19 12.72
C MET A 75 11.52 4.87 12.28
N LEU A 76 11.43 5.86 11.38
CA LEU A 76 12.58 6.64 10.93
C LEU A 76 13.12 7.55 12.04
N SER A 77 12.26 8.11 12.90
CA SER A 77 12.73 8.91 14.05
C SER A 77 13.47 8.07 15.09
N ARG A 78 13.23 6.75 15.13
CA ARG A 78 13.95 5.80 16.01
C ARG A 78 15.26 5.29 15.40
N ALA A 79 15.42 5.43 14.08
CA ALA A 79 16.61 4.98 13.36
C ALA A 79 17.67 6.09 13.22
N ALA A 80 17.36 7.34 13.56
CA ALA A 80 18.32 8.43 13.60
C ALA A 80 19.23 8.30 14.85
N PRO A 81 20.56 8.15 14.68
CA PRO A 81 21.48 8.19 15.82
C PRO A 81 21.57 9.61 16.40
N ASN A 82 21.62 9.67 17.73
CA ASN A 82 21.71 10.88 18.57
C ASN A 82 22.94 11.73 18.25
#